data_AF-A0A937SC43-F1
#
_entry.id   AF-A0A937SC43-F1
#
_cell.length_a   1.000
_cell.length_b   1.000
_cell.length_c   1.000
_cell.angle_alpha   90.00
_cell.angle_beta   90.00
_cell.angle_gamma   90.00
#
_symmetry.space_group_name_H-M   'P 1'
#
loop_
_entity.id
_entity.type
_entity.pdbx_description
1 polymer ?
#
loop_
_entity_poly.entity_id
_entity_poly.type
_entity_poly.pdbx_seq_one_letter_code
_entity_poly.pdbx_strand_id
1 'polypeptide(L)'
;MKPNNPTERLQVTFAMHQDLPAVRFSRNVMPLLSDAMITKEQVMPLFLEACPSFNEKLKEQRAFYEDDDLLYPELGKFAHHLVEMHKAKQTEVFPAVFEVIERLHLEGDAYVREAATIGMLEGIQNVAGNSGVNPEEFSLYLKPESAKWWRQLNDFWEG
;
A
#
# COMPACT_ATOMS: atom_id res chain seq x y z
N MET A 1 -9.47 -35.75 -46.00
CA MET A 1 -8.96 -36.92 -45.24
C MET A 1 -7.77 -36.44 -44.41
N LYS A 2 -7.67 -36.93 -43.16
CA LYS A 2 -6.86 -36.41 -42.04
C LYS A 2 -5.33 -36.53 -42.23
N PRO A 3 -4.53 -35.81 -41.39
CA PRO A 3 -3.12 -35.45 -41.61
C PRO A 3 -2.14 -36.47 -40.99
N ASN A 4 -0.82 -36.30 -41.20
CA ASN A 4 0.16 -36.83 -40.26
C ASN A 4 1.48 -36.04 -40.25
N ASN A 5 1.91 -35.75 -39.03
CA ASN A 5 3.12 -35.04 -38.63
C ASN A 5 3.93 -36.02 -37.75
N PRO A 6 5.23 -36.26 -37.98
CA PRO A 6 6.12 -36.89 -37.01
C PRO A 6 6.98 -35.80 -36.34
N THR A 7 7.35 -35.88 -35.06
CA THR A 7 8.59 -36.56 -34.64
C THR A 7 8.73 -36.46 -33.11
N GLU A 8 8.95 -37.62 -32.47
CA GLU A 8 9.75 -37.97 -31.28
C GLU A 8 10.03 -36.97 -30.13
N ARG A 9 9.88 -37.46 -28.88
CA ARG A 9 11.01 -37.92 -28.01
C ARG A 9 10.55 -38.46 -26.63
N LEU A 10 11.06 -39.66 -26.28
CA LEU A 10 11.69 -40.15 -25.02
C LEU A 10 11.05 -39.76 -23.66
N GLN A 11 10.96 -40.56 -22.58
CA GLN A 11 11.35 -41.92 -22.16
C GLN A 11 10.59 -42.17 -20.82
N VAL A 12 9.87 -43.29 -20.65
CA VAL A 12 10.24 -44.50 -19.87
C VAL A 12 10.11 -44.41 -18.33
N THR A 13 9.02 -45.05 -17.86
CA THR A 13 8.75 -45.83 -16.63
C THR A 13 8.85 -45.21 -15.23
N PHE A 14 7.78 -45.41 -14.45
CA PHE A 14 7.87 -46.06 -13.14
C PHE A 14 6.60 -46.88 -12.85
N ALA A 15 6.78 -48.11 -12.37
CA ALA A 15 5.72 -49.06 -12.10
C ALA A 15 5.28 -49.02 -10.62
N MET A 16 3.95 -49.03 -10.46
CA MET A 16 3.10 -49.75 -9.48
C MET A 16 3.40 -49.74 -7.97
N HIS A 17 2.33 -49.29 -7.28
CA HIS A 17 1.75 -49.77 -6.02
C HIS A 17 2.50 -49.46 -4.73
N GLN A 18 1.84 -48.77 -3.79
CA GLN A 18 1.08 -49.40 -2.69
C GLN A 18 0.00 -48.47 -2.14
N ASP A 19 -0.93 -49.09 -1.41
CA ASP A 19 -2.28 -48.68 -1.03
C ASP A 19 -2.46 -47.39 -0.20
N LEU A 20 -3.63 -46.78 -0.40
CA LEU A 20 -4.21 -45.75 0.48
C LEU A 20 -4.70 -46.36 1.79
N PRO A 21 -4.66 -45.58 2.89
CA PRO A 21 -5.92 -45.33 3.56
C PRO A 21 -6.23 -43.84 3.73
N ALA A 22 -7.53 -43.60 3.82
CA ALA A 22 -8.16 -42.29 3.83
C ALA A 22 -7.93 -41.50 5.13
N VAL A 23 -8.10 -40.18 4.98
CA VAL A 23 -8.41 -39.18 6.02
C VAL A 23 -7.30 -38.89 7.04
N ARG A 24 -6.66 -37.74 6.83
CA ARG A 24 -6.83 -36.59 7.73
C ARG A 24 -6.61 -35.33 6.90
N PHE A 25 -7.67 -34.55 6.70
CA PHE A 25 -7.49 -33.11 6.54
C PHE A 25 -6.81 -32.65 7.83
N SER A 26 -5.48 -32.64 7.82
CA SER A 26 -4.77 -31.79 8.75
C SER A 26 -5.13 -30.39 8.30
N ARG A 27 -6.14 -29.83 8.99
CA ARG A 27 -6.34 -28.40 9.11
C ARG A 27 -4.98 -27.91 9.58
N ASN A 28 -4.10 -27.56 8.64
CA ASN A 28 -2.90 -26.83 8.96
C ASN A 28 -3.43 -25.56 9.58
N VAL A 29 -3.33 -25.58 10.90
CA VAL A 29 -3.54 -24.49 11.81
C VAL A 29 -2.78 -23.36 11.14
N MET A 30 -3.49 -22.39 10.54
CA MET A 30 -2.86 -21.11 10.31
C MET A 30 -2.31 -20.73 11.68
N PRO A 31 -0.99 -20.55 11.82
CA PRO A 31 -0.53 -19.91 13.02
C PRO A 31 -1.26 -18.58 13.04
N LEU A 32 -1.90 -18.27 14.17
CA LEU A 32 -2.23 -16.90 14.55
C LEU A 32 -0.90 -16.15 14.49
N LEU A 33 -0.54 -15.65 13.31
CA LEU A 33 0.50 -14.67 13.13
C LEU A 33 -0.14 -13.40 13.69
N SER A 34 0.22 -13.11 14.93
CA SER A 34 0.24 -11.81 15.58
C SER A 34 -0.09 -10.64 14.65
N ASP A 35 -0.94 -9.72 15.11
CA ASP A 35 -1.02 -8.32 14.66
C ASP A 35 0.41 -7.79 14.41
N ALA A 36 0.89 -7.95 13.18
CA ALA A 36 2.26 -7.60 12.85
C ALA A 36 2.29 -6.09 12.70
N MET A 37 2.81 -5.43 13.72
CA MET A 37 2.98 -3.98 13.78
C MET A 37 3.67 -3.50 12.49
N ILE A 38 3.04 -2.56 11.79
CA ILE A 38 3.59 -1.99 10.55
C ILE A 38 4.83 -1.17 10.92
N THR A 39 5.95 -1.51 10.30
CA THR A 39 7.22 -0.77 10.41
C THR A 39 7.45 0.13 9.20
N LYS A 40 8.39 1.07 9.33
CA LYS A 40 8.79 2.03 8.29
C LYS A 40 8.97 1.39 6.91
N GLU A 41 9.63 0.23 6.84
CA GLU A 41 9.99 -0.44 5.58
C GLU A 41 8.75 -0.93 4.81
N GLN A 42 7.62 -1.12 5.50
CA GLN A 42 6.37 -1.61 4.93
C GLN A 42 5.48 -0.49 4.39
N VAL A 43 5.70 0.77 4.80
CA VAL A 43 4.82 1.90 4.49
C VAL A 43 4.70 2.14 2.98
N MET A 44 5.83 2.35 2.29
CA MET A 44 5.78 2.60 0.85
C MET A 44 5.32 1.40 0.02
N PRO A 45 5.73 0.14 0.33
CA PRO A 45 5.12 -1.04 -0.30
C PRO A 45 3.59 -1.07 -0.23
N LEU A 46 2.99 -0.75 0.92
CA LEU A 46 1.53 -0.70 1.08
C LEU A 46 0.90 0.38 0.18
N PHE A 47 1.51 1.56 0.10
CA PHE A 47 1.02 2.62 -0.80
C PHE A 47 1.15 2.26 -2.28
N LEU A 48 2.22 1.57 -2.68
CA LEU A 48 2.40 1.13 -4.06
C LEU A 48 1.41 0.04 -4.47
N GLU A 49 1.01 -0.82 -3.54
CA GLU A 49 -0.06 -1.79 -3.78
C GLU A 49 -1.40 -1.08 -4.01
N ALA A 50 -1.71 -0.06 -3.20
CA ALA A 50 -2.95 0.71 -3.34
C ALA A 50 -2.95 1.69 -4.53
N CYS A 51 -1.79 2.22 -4.90
CA CYS A 51 -1.62 3.23 -5.95
C CYS A 51 -0.38 2.92 -6.82
N PRO A 52 -0.49 1.96 -7.76
CA PRO A 52 0.65 1.52 -8.57
C PRO A 52 1.23 2.60 -9.49
N SER A 53 0.45 3.63 -9.83
CA SER A 53 0.88 4.76 -10.67
C SER A 53 2.03 5.57 -10.07
N PHE A 54 2.28 5.45 -8.76
CA PHE A 54 3.39 6.13 -8.09
C PHE A 54 4.75 5.43 -8.27
N ASN A 55 4.77 4.17 -8.71
CA ASN A 55 5.97 3.34 -8.69
C ASN A 55 7.16 3.97 -9.44
N GLU A 56 6.93 4.49 -10.66
CA GLU A 56 8.01 5.11 -11.44
C GLU A 56 8.55 6.39 -10.79
N LYS A 57 7.66 7.23 -10.21
CA LYS A 57 8.07 8.45 -9.50
C LYS A 57 8.93 8.13 -8.27
N LEU A 58 8.60 7.05 -7.56
CA LEU A 58 9.38 6.60 -6.41
C LEU A 58 10.76 6.09 -6.82
N LYS A 59 10.87 5.32 -7.91
CA LYS A 59 12.16 4.85 -8.43
C LYS A 59 13.06 6.02 -8.83
N GLU A 60 12.51 7.01 -9.53
CA GLU A 60 13.23 8.23 -9.92
C GLU A 60 13.76 8.98 -8.68
N GLN A 61 12.95 9.08 -7.63
CA GLN A 61 13.38 9.67 -6.36
C GLN A 61 14.54 8.91 -5.74
N ARG A 62 14.41 7.59 -5.57
CA ARG A 62 15.42 6.76 -4.91
C ARG A 62 16.74 6.70 -5.68
N ALA A 63 16.70 6.83 -7.00
CA ALA A 63 17.92 6.92 -7.81
C ALA A 63 18.70 8.22 -7.59
N PHE A 64 18.06 9.27 -7.06
CA PHE A 64 18.68 10.58 -6.84
C PHE A 64 19.29 10.76 -5.45
N TYR A 65 18.85 9.99 -4.45
CA TYR A 65 19.33 10.10 -3.06
C TYR A 65 20.09 8.83 -2.65
N GLU A 66 21.28 8.99 -2.06
CA GLU A 66 22.12 7.87 -1.58
C GLU A 66 21.77 7.41 -0.14
N ASP A 67 20.72 7.97 0.47
CA ASP A 67 20.42 7.81 1.90
C ASP A 67 19.25 6.85 2.16
N ASP A 68 19.31 6.14 3.29
CA ASP A 68 18.42 5.01 3.63
C ASP A 68 17.18 5.40 4.47
N ASP A 69 17.01 6.70 4.80
CA ASP A 69 15.88 7.20 5.62
C ASP A 69 15.00 8.24 4.92
N LEU A 70 14.37 7.83 3.81
CA LEU A 70 13.62 8.73 2.93
C LEU A 70 12.10 8.74 3.18
N LEU A 71 11.58 8.12 4.25
CA LEU A 71 10.12 7.92 4.37
C LEU A 71 9.33 9.24 4.30
N TYR A 72 9.73 10.26 5.07
CA TYR A 72 9.06 11.56 5.07
C TYR A 72 9.09 12.23 3.68
N PRO A 73 10.26 12.37 3.02
CA PRO A 73 10.32 12.82 1.63
C PRO A 73 9.44 12.01 0.66
N GLU A 74 9.43 10.68 0.78
CA GLU A 74 8.62 9.78 -0.07
C GLU A 74 7.12 10.00 0.15
N LEU A 75 6.67 10.15 1.40
CA LEU A 75 5.29 10.48 1.75
C LEU A 75 4.88 11.85 1.22
N GLY A 76 5.76 12.86 1.33
CA GLY A 76 5.50 14.18 0.75
C GLY A 76 5.32 14.15 -0.77
N LYS A 77 6.13 13.37 -1.49
CA LYS A 77 5.94 13.17 -2.94
C LYS A 77 4.69 12.36 -3.25
N PHE A 78 4.34 11.39 -2.41
CA PHE A 78 3.11 10.63 -2.57
C PHE A 78 1.87 11.50 -2.35
N ALA A 79 1.86 12.37 -1.33
CA ALA A 79 0.81 13.37 -1.12
C ALA A 79 0.66 14.29 -2.34
N HIS A 80 1.79 14.76 -2.90
CA HIS A 80 1.76 15.50 -4.17
C HIS A 80 1.12 14.70 -5.31
N HIS A 81 1.43 13.41 -5.42
CA HIS A 81 0.83 12.58 -6.45
C HIS A 81 -0.69 12.45 -6.28
N LEU A 82 -1.18 12.25 -5.05
CA LEU A 82 -2.61 12.16 -4.77
C LEU A 82 -3.36 13.46 -5.12
N VAL A 83 -2.79 14.62 -4.82
CA VAL A 83 -3.40 15.91 -5.17
C VAL A 83 -3.48 16.09 -6.69
N GLU A 84 -2.45 15.69 -7.43
CA GLU A 84 -2.50 15.72 -8.90
C GLU A 84 -3.54 14.74 -9.47
N MET A 85 -3.68 13.55 -8.88
CA MET A 85 -4.74 12.61 -9.27
C MET A 85 -6.13 13.17 -8.98
N HIS A 86 -6.31 13.83 -7.83
CA HIS A 86 -7.57 14.50 -7.47
C HIS A 86 -7.94 15.57 -8.51
N LYS A 87 -6.97 16.43 -8.88
CA LYS A 87 -7.15 17.46 -9.92
C LYS A 87 -7.50 16.84 -11.28
N ALA A 88 -6.93 15.68 -11.59
CA ALA A 88 -7.23 14.92 -12.80
C ALA A 88 -8.53 14.09 -12.71
N LYS A 89 -9.25 14.16 -11.57
CA LYS A 89 -10.46 13.37 -11.26
C LYS A 89 -10.23 11.85 -11.29
N GLN A 90 -9.01 11.40 -11.08
CA GLN A 90 -8.59 10.00 -11.00
C GLN A 90 -8.64 9.54 -9.54
N THR A 91 -9.85 9.38 -9.01
CA THR A 91 -10.11 9.13 -7.58
C THR A 91 -10.43 7.66 -7.26
N GLU A 92 -10.38 6.78 -8.26
CA GLU A 92 -10.69 5.36 -8.14
C GLU A 92 -9.79 4.62 -7.13
N VAL A 93 -8.54 5.06 -6.97
CA VAL A 93 -7.59 4.47 -6.01
C VAL A 93 -7.75 5.02 -4.59
N PHE A 94 -8.49 6.11 -4.40
CA PHE A 94 -8.54 6.82 -3.11
C PHE A 94 -9.10 5.93 -2.00
N PRO A 95 -10.20 5.17 -2.18
CA PRO A 95 -10.67 4.28 -1.13
C PRO A 95 -9.60 3.30 -0.61
N ALA A 96 -8.75 2.77 -1.49
CA ALA A 96 -7.68 1.84 -1.13
C ALA A 96 -6.51 2.58 -0.44
N VAL A 97 -6.11 3.74 -0.95
CA VAL A 97 -5.04 4.56 -0.36
C VAL A 97 -5.41 5.00 1.05
N PHE A 98 -6.63 5.48 1.25
CA PHE A 98 -7.08 5.94 2.57
C PHE A 98 -7.31 4.78 3.55
N GLU A 99 -7.59 3.57 3.07
CA GLU A 99 -7.52 2.35 3.90
C GLU A 99 -6.09 2.08 4.38
N VAL A 100 -5.08 2.28 3.54
CA VAL A 100 -3.67 2.19 3.97
C VAL A 100 -3.38 3.22 5.06
N ILE A 101 -3.74 4.49 4.86
CA ILE A 101 -3.53 5.55 5.86
C ILE A 101 -4.16 5.18 7.21
N GLU A 102 -5.39 4.65 7.21
CA GLU A 102 -6.05 4.17 8.43
C GLU A 102 -5.24 3.06 9.11
N ARG A 103 -4.83 2.06 8.34
CA ARG A 103 -4.02 0.95 8.86
C ARG A 103 -2.69 1.42 9.44
N LEU A 104 -2.04 2.41 8.85
CA LEU A 104 -0.80 2.98 9.42
C LEU A 104 -1.05 3.59 10.81
N HIS A 105 -2.20 4.23 11.04
CA HIS A 105 -2.54 4.78 12.36
C HIS A 105 -2.89 3.70 13.40
N LEU A 106 -3.54 2.61 12.98
CA LEU A 106 -4.01 1.54 13.88
C LEU A 106 -2.93 0.49 14.17
N GLU A 107 -2.24 0.05 13.13
CA GLU A 107 -1.32 -1.08 13.14
C GLU A 107 0.15 -0.64 13.18
N GLY A 108 0.45 0.63 12.94
CA GLY A 108 1.82 1.16 12.90
C GLY A 108 2.52 1.23 14.25
N ASP A 109 3.84 1.12 14.23
CA ASP A 109 4.68 1.52 15.34
C ASP A 109 4.60 3.04 15.61
N ALA A 110 5.23 3.52 16.67
CA ALA A 110 5.17 4.95 17.03
C ALA A 110 5.65 5.87 15.89
N TYR A 111 6.70 5.46 15.17
CA TYR A 111 7.26 6.22 14.07
C TYR A 111 6.32 6.21 12.84
N VAL A 112 5.74 5.06 12.50
CA VAL A 112 4.78 4.92 11.39
C VAL A 112 3.50 5.72 11.65
N ARG A 113 2.98 5.72 12.89
CA ARG A 113 1.80 6.52 13.24
C ARG A 113 2.07 8.01 13.10
N GLU A 114 3.23 8.48 13.55
CA GLU A 114 3.67 9.86 13.36
C GLU A 114 3.81 10.21 11.88
N ALA A 115 4.47 9.34 11.10
CA ALA A 115 4.63 9.52 9.66
C ALA A 115 3.28 9.53 8.91
N ALA A 116 2.30 8.74 9.36
CA ALA A 116 0.95 8.75 8.81
C ALA A 116 0.21 10.08 9.09
N THR A 117 0.45 10.70 10.25
CA THR A 117 -0.13 12.02 10.56
C THR A 117 0.64 13.15 9.87
N ILE A 118 1.93 13.31 10.17
CA ILE A 118 2.76 14.45 9.74
C ILE A 118 3.24 14.27 8.29
N GLY A 119 3.77 13.10 7.95
CA GLY A 119 4.28 12.86 6.60
C GLY A 119 3.17 12.79 5.55
N MET A 120 2.02 12.22 5.92
CA MET A 120 0.94 11.91 4.96
C MET A 120 -0.25 12.87 5.06
N LEU A 121 -0.96 12.94 6.20
CA LEU A 121 -2.17 13.78 6.31
C LEU A 121 -1.83 15.29 6.19
N GLU A 122 -0.86 15.77 6.96
CA GLU A 122 -0.39 17.16 6.87
C GLU A 122 0.21 17.43 5.47
N GLY A 123 0.91 16.45 4.89
CA GLY A 123 1.38 16.51 3.51
C GLY A 123 0.26 16.77 2.49
N ILE A 124 -0.87 16.07 2.61
CA ILE A 124 -2.05 16.31 1.75
C ILE A 124 -2.57 17.74 1.96
N GLN A 125 -2.76 18.18 3.21
CA GLN A 125 -3.24 19.53 3.52
C GLN A 125 -2.36 20.61 2.91
N ASN A 126 -1.04 20.51 3.13
CA ASN A 126 -0.05 21.45 2.64
C ASN A 126 -0.02 21.51 1.11
N VAL A 127 -0.01 20.36 0.43
CA VAL A 127 0.02 20.34 -1.04
C VAL A 127 -1.30 20.86 -1.61
N ALA A 128 -2.45 20.41 -1.10
CA ALA A 128 -3.76 20.82 -1.60
C ALA A 128 -3.96 22.34 -1.44
N GLY A 129 -3.70 22.86 -0.24
CA GLY A 129 -3.81 24.29 0.05
C GLY A 129 -2.91 25.16 -0.85
N ASN A 130 -1.68 24.73 -1.09
CA ASN A 130 -0.75 25.43 -1.98
C ASN A 130 -1.07 25.26 -3.48
N SER A 131 -1.97 24.34 -3.83
CA SER A 131 -2.36 24.05 -5.22
C SER A 131 -3.74 24.60 -5.59
N GLY A 132 -4.39 25.36 -4.70
CA GLY A 132 -5.74 25.88 -4.89
C GLY A 132 -6.84 24.82 -4.80
N VAL A 133 -6.54 23.64 -4.24
CA VAL A 133 -7.52 22.59 -3.94
C VAL A 133 -7.94 22.74 -2.49
N ASN A 134 -9.24 22.64 -2.20
CA ASN A 134 -9.70 22.64 -0.82
C ASN A 134 -9.28 21.32 -0.15
N PRO A 135 -8.42 21.34 0.90
CA PRO A 135 -7.99 20.12 1.60
C PRO A 135 -9.15 19.27 2.12
N GLU A 136 -10.26 19.91 2.50
CA GLU A 136 -11.43 19.21 3.05
C GLU A 136 -12.12 18.28 2.03
N GLU A 137 -11.83 18.40 0.73
CA GLU A 137 -12.30 17.43 -0.28
C GLU A 137 -11.71 16.03 -0.05
N PHE A 138 -10.54 15.94 0.58
CA PHE A 138 -9.91 14.66 0.93
C PHE A 138 -10.52 14.03 2.19
N SER A 139 -11.18 14.83 3.04
CA SER A 139 -11.79 14.35 4.28
C SER A 139 -12.88 13.28 4.04
N LEU A 140 -13.49 13.31 2.85
CA LEU A 140 -14.52 12.37 2.41
C LEU A 140 -14.03 10.92 2.31
N TYR A 141 -12.72 10.71 2.18
CA TYR A 141 -12.12 9.39 2.05
C TYR A 141 -11.53 8.87 3.37
N LEU A 142 -11.41 9.75 4.38
CA LEU A 142 -10.86 9.38 5.68
C LEU A 142 -11.71 8.34 6.38
N LYS A 143 -11.02 7.47 7.11
CA LYS A 143 -11.60 6.43 7.97
C LYS A 143 -11.58 6.95 9.43
N PRO A 144 -12.20 6.25 10.39
CA PRO A 144 -12.43 6.82 11.73
C PRO A 144 -11.19 7.34 12.45
N GLU A 145 -10.07 6.60 12.47
CA GLU A 145 -8.85 7.02 13.18
C GLU A 145 -8.12 8.14 12.42
N SER A 146 -7.95 7.99 11.12
CA SER A 146 -7.36 9.03 10.24
C SER A 146 -8.18 10.33 10.23
N ALA A 147 -9.51 10.26 10.31
CA ALA A 147 -10.38 11.44 10.44
C ALA A 147 -10.24 12.13 11.81
N LYS A 148 -9.93 11.38 12.87
CA LYS A 148 -9.59 11.97 14.17
C LYS A 148 -8.28 12.75 14.09
N TRP A 149 -7.24 12.19 13.48
CA TRP A 149 -5.95 12.88 13.33
C TRP A 149 -6.03 14.09 12.39
N TRP A 150 -6.81 14.01 11.31
CA TRP A 150 -7.10 15.16 10.45
C TRP A 150 -7.71 16.33 11.21
N ARG A 151 -8.71 16.07 12.07
CA ARG A 151 -9.31 17.12 12.91
C ARG A 151 -8.31 17.71 13.89
N GLN A 152 -7.44 16.89 14.48
CA GLN A 152 -6.40 17.41 15.38
C GLN A 152 -5.40 18.31 14.65
N LEU A 153 -5.05 18.00 13.39
CA LEU A 153 -4.24 18.89 12.56
C LEU A 153 -4.97 20.21 12.29
N ASN A 154 -6.26 20.16 11.94
CA ASN A 154 -7.06 21.37 11.75
C ASN A 154 -7.10 22.23 13.04
N ASP A 155 -7.41 21.62 14.19
CA ASP A 155 -7.44 22.31 15.49
C ASP A 155 -6.06 22.94 15.81
N PHE A 156 -4.96 22.24 15.52
CA PHE A 156 -3.60 22.74 15.73
C PHE A 156 -3.29 23.98 14.88
N TRP A 157 -3.74 24.03 13.62
CA TRP A 157 -3.51 25.17 12.74
C TRP A 157 -4.45 26.36 13.00
N GLU A 158 -5.63 26.11 13.56
CA GLU A 158 -6.63 27.15 13.86
C GLU A 158 -6.35 27.91 15.18
N GLY A 159 -5.64 27.29 16.14
CA GLY A 159 -5.14 27.94 17.36
C GLY A 159 -5.97 27.67 18.62
#